data_AF-A0A6G3SFB2-F1
#
_entry.id   AF-A0A6G3SFB2-F1
#
_cell.length_a   1.000
_cell.length_b   1.000
_cell.length_c   1.000
_cell.angle_alpha   90.00
_cell.angle_beta   90.00
_cell.angle_gamma   90.00
#
_symmetry.space_group_name_H-M   'P 1'
#
loop_
_entity.id
_entity.type
_entity.pdbx_description
1 polymer ?
#
loop_
_entity_poly.entity_id
_entity_poly.type
_entity_poly.pdbx_seq_one_letter_code
_entity_poly.pdbx_strand_id
1 'polypeptide(L)'
;YEARQLLPDAAGALGPYVPGRDVVLPQRHVVLDLGDDAYTAGRPHPMIDPTVRAAHLRAALTDPTTCAVVLDVVLGHGAGPDPAAPLAAELDRVPARERPPVIAFLVGTDRDPQDPDAQRDLLTGAGAMLAPTSTDAAHWAVSLLPDSSQRAESAHQLTSTAPSS
;
A
#
# COMPACT_ATOMS: atom_id res chain seq x y z
N TYR A 1 8.07 -9.51 -2.65
CA TYR A 1 8.63 -10.85 -2.38
C TYR A 1 8.76 -11.08 -0.87
N GLU A 2 9.55 -10.27 -0.16
CA GLU A 2 9.78 -10.41 1.31
C GLU A 2 8.49 -10.39 2.16
N ALA A 3 7.57 -9.45 1.90
CA ALA A 3 6.30 -9.40 2.64
C ALA A 3 5.46 -10.68 2.53
N ARG A 4 5.54 -11.41 1.41
CA ARG A 4 4.83 -12.72 1.25
C ARG A 4 5.47 -13.82 2.08
N GLN A 5 6.78 -13.75 2.34
CA GLN A 5 7.46 -14.72 3.21
C GLN A 5 7.08 -14.52 4.67
N LEU A 6 6.94 -13.26 5.10
CA LEU A 6 6.54 -12.91 6.48
C LEU A 6 5.03 -13.12 6.73
N LEU A 7 4.20 -13.05 5.68
CA LEU A 7 2.74 -13.17 5.74
C LEU A 7 2.26 -14.26 4.76
N PRO A 8 2.48 -15.56 5.07
CA PRO A 8 2.20 -16.64 4.13
C PRO A 8 0.72 -16.78 3.74
N ASP A 9 -0.20 -16.33 4.60
CA ASP A 9 -1.66 -16.38 4.35
C ASP A 9 -2.19 -15.11 3.64
N ALA A 10 -1.31 -14.20 3.22
CA ALA A 10 -1.72 -12.98 2.55
C ALA A 10 -2.35 -13.26 1.18
N ALA A 11 -3.42 -12.54 0.84
CA ALA A 11 -4.01 -12.61 -0.48
C ALA A 11 -3.02 -12.09 -1.54
N GLY A 12 -2.80 -12.86 -2.61
CA GLY A 12 -1.96 -12.45 -3.74
C GLY A 12 -2.66 -11.61 -4.80
N ALA A 13 -3.99 -11.65 -4.87
CA ALA A 13 -4.79 -10.91 -5.84
C ALA A 13 -6.20 -10.61 -5.30
N LEU A 14 -6.81 -9.52 -5.79
CA LEU A 14 -8.18 -9.08 -5.46
C LEU A 14 -9.17 -9.25 -6.63
N GLY A 15 -8.71 -9.78 -7.77
CA GLY A 15 -9.46 -9.80 -9.03
C GLY A 15 -9.11 -8.60 -9.92
N PRO A 16 -9.72 -8.50 -11.11
CA PRO A 16 -9.33 -7.51 -12.09
C PRO A 16 -9.74 -6.09 -11.69
N TYR A 17 -8.89 -5.12 -12.01
CA TYR A 17 -9.24 -3.72 -11.82
C TYR A 17 -10.32 -3.31 -12.83
N VAL A 18 -11.40 -2.69 -12.34
CA VAL A 18 -12.49 -2.16 -13.18
C VAL A 18 -12.58 -0.64 -13.00
N PRO A 19 -12.33 0.16 -14.06
CA PRO A 19 -12.48 1.62 -13.98
C PRO A 19 -13.85 2.06 -13.47
N GLY A 20 -13.86 3.03 -12.55
CA GLY A 20 -15.10 3.57 -11.96
C GLY A 20 -15.75 2.69 -10.89
N ARG A 21 -15.18 1.51 -10.59
CA ARG A 21 -15.59 0.68 -9.46
C ARG A 21 -14.63 0.87 -8.30
N ASP A 22 -15.17 0.95 -7.08
CA ASP A 22 -14.35 0.99 -5.88
C ASP A 22 -13.55 -0.30 -5.69
N VAL A 23 -12.29 -0.14 -5.27
CA VAL A 23 -11.45 -1.26 -4.83
C VAL A 23 -11.92 -1.68 -3.45
N VAL A 24 -12.27 -2.96 -3.30
CA VAL A 24 -12.71 -3.53 -2.03
C VAL A 24 -11.59 -4.40 -1.46
N LEU A 25 -11.09 -4.03 -0.29
CA LEU A 25 -10.07 -4.79 0.42
C LEU A 25 -10.71 -5.89 1.28
N PRO A 26 -10.12 -7.10 1.34
CA PRO A 26 -10.60 -8.17 2.20
C PRO A 26 -10.13 -7.95 3.64
N GLN A 27 -10.83 -8.55 4.62
CA GLN A 27 -10.41 -8.57 6.02
C GLN A 27 -9.29 -9.58 6.29
N ARG A 28 -8.16 -9.42 5.60
CA ARG A 28 -6.92 -10.19 5.79
C ARG A 28 -5.75 -9.42 5.18
N HIS A 29 -4.53 -9.86 5.45
CA HIS A 29 -3.35 -9.30 4.79
C HIS A 29 -3.41 -9.49 3.27
N VAL A 30 -2.92 -8.50 2.53
CA VAL A 30 -2.85 -8.53 1.07
C VAL A 30 -1.45 -8.12 0.61
N VAL A 31 -0.91 -8.83 -0.37
CA VAL A 31 0.36 -8.48 -1.03
C VAL A 31 0.16 -8.60 -2.53
N LEU A 32 -0.13 -7.45 -3.15
CA LEU A 32 -0.52 -7.36 -4.55
C LEU A 32 0.68 -7.04 -5.42
N ASP A 33 0.82 -7.77 -6.52
CA ASP A 33 1.63 -7.34 -7.65
C ASP A 33 0.69 -6.63 -8.63
N LEU A 34 0.69 -5.30 -8.61
CA LEU A 34 -0.19 -4.53 -9.49
C LEU A 34 0.27 -4.56 -10.95
N GLY A 35 1.48 -5.05 -11.24
CA GLY A 35 1.97 -5.28 -12.60
C GLY A 35 1.38 -6.50 -13.28
N ASP A 36 0.76 -7.41 -12.52
CA ASP A 36 0.14 -8.64 -13.01
C ASP A 36 -0.99 -8.33 -14.03
N ASP A 37 -1.21 -9.26 -14.98
CA ASP A 37 -2.16 -9.15 -16.08
C ASP A 37 -3.59 -8.86 -15.60
N ALA A 38 -3.94 -9.37 -14.41
CA ALA A 38 -5.23 -9.08 -13.76
C ALA A 38 -5.49 -7.57 -13.61
N TYR A 39 -4.45 -6.77 -13.42
CA TYR A 39 -4.53 -5.33 -13.20
C TYR A 39 -4.17 -4.49 -14.43
N THR A 40 -3.52 -5.09 -15.42
CA THR A 40 -2.97 -4.41 -16.60
C THR A 40 -3.67 -4.76 -17.92
N ALA A 41 -4.64 -5.68 -17.92
CA ALA A 41 -5.40 -6.06 -19.11
C ALA A 41 -6.01 -4.84 -19.84
N GLY A 42 -5.48 -4.54 -21.03
CA GLY A 42 -5.93 -3.42 -21.87
C GLY A 42 -5.47 -2.03 -21.41
N ARG A 43 -4.44 -1.95 -20.54
CA ARG A 43 -3.98 -0.69 -19.93
C ARG A 43 -2.45 -0.64 -19.82
N PRO A 44 -1.84 0.56 -19.72
CA PRO A 44 -0.42 0.66 -19.41
C PRO A 44 -0.09 0.07 -18.04
N HIS A 45 1.12 -0.46 -17.90
CA HIS A 45 1.64 -0.99 -16.63
C HIS A 45 1.62 0.10 -15.53
N PRO A 46 1.40 -0.22 -14.24
CA PRO A 46 1.26 0.80 -13.19
C PRO A 46 2.50 1.64 -12.92
N MET A 47 3.65 1.19 -13.42
CA MET A 47 4.88 1.99 -13.42
C MET A 47 4.81 3.19 -14.39
N ILE A 48 3.95 3.12 -15.41
CA ILE A 48 3.75 4.16 -16.43
C ILE A 48 2.48 4.96 -16.11
N ASP A 49 1.37 4.26 -15.84
CA ASP A 49 0.08 4.87 -15.51
C ASP A 49 -0.26 4.59 -14.03
N PRO A 50 -0.28 5.62 -13.16
CA PRO A 50 -0.46 5.40 -11.72
C PRO A 50 -1.90 5.09 -11.31
N THR A 51 -2.87 5.07 -12.23
CA THR A 51 -4.31 5.01 -11.92
C THR A 51 -4.68 3.83 -11.02
N VAL A 52 -4.23 2.62 -11.39
CA VAL A 52 -4.56 1.41 -10.63
C VAL A 52 -3.95 1.48 -9.23
N ARG A 53 -2.70 1.93 -9.14
CA ARG A 53 -1.97 2.04 -7.90
C ARG A 53 -2.58 3.08 -6.96
N ALA A 54 -2.94 4.26 -7.47
CA ALA A 54 -3.61 5.31 -6.73
C ALA A 54 -4.98 4.86 -6.20
N ALA A 55 -5.75 4.09 -6.99
CA ALA A 55 -7.04 3.57 -6.55
C ALA A 55 -6.90 2.56 -5.39
N HIS A 56 -5.94 1.64 -5.46
CA HIS A 56 -5.68 0.68 -4.38
C HIS A 56 -5.14 1.38 -3.12
N LEU A 57 -4.24 2.34 -3.28
CA LEU A 57 -3.73 3.15 -2.17
C LEU A 57 -4.89 3.88 -1.49
N ARG A 58 -5.73 4.59 -2.24
CA ARG A 58 -6.88 5.30 -1.68
C ARG A 58 -7.79 4.40 -0.87
N ALA A 59 -8.14 3.22 -1.41
CA ALA A 59 -8.97 2.26 -0.69
C ALA A 59 -8.32 1.84 0.64
N ALA A 60 -7.01 1.60 0.65
CA ALA A 60 -6.27 1.24 1.87
C ALA A 60 -6.17 2.39 2.88
N LEU A 61 -6.02 3.63 2.40
CA LEU A 61 -5.95 4.81 3.29
C LEU A 61 -7.27 5.09 4.00
N THR A 62 -8.40 4.75 3.38
CA THR A 62 -9.74 5.01 3.91
C THR A 62 -10.39 3.81 4.59
N ASP A 63 -9.75 2.64 4.56
CA ASP A 63 -10.25 1.42 5.21
C ASP A 63 -9.83 1.39 6.68
N PRO A 64 -10.78 1.48 7.64
CA PRO A 64 -10.47 1.48 9.07
C PRO A 64 -9.89 0.15 9.56
N THR A 65 -9.96 -0.93 8.77
CA THR A 65 -9.40 -2.24 9.12
C THR A 65 -7.94 -2.41 8.66
N THR A 66 -7.42 -1.46 7.87
CA THR A 66 -6.03 -1.49 7.42
C THR A 66 -5.10 -1.03 8.55
N CYS A 67 -4.15 -1.88 8.96
CA CYS A 67 -3.19 -1.57 10.02
C CYS A 67 -1.97 -0.77 9.52
N ALA A 68 -1.49 -1.06 8.31
CA ALA A 68 -0.35 -0.41 7.68
C ALA A 68 -0.40 -0.63 6.16
N VAL A 69 0.21 0.25 5.38
CA VAL A 69 0.37 0.13 3.93
C VAL A 69 1.85 0.13 3.57
N VAL A 70 2.28 -0.78 2.70
CA VAL A 70 3.66 -0.83 2.18
C VAL A 70 3.64 -0.57 0.67
N LEU A 71 4.52 0.32 0.19
CA LEU A 71 4.61 0.74 -1.21
C LEU A 71 6.06 0.65 -1.71
N ASP A 72 6.26 0.17 -2.94
CA ASP A 72 7.55 0.15 -3.63
C ASP A 72 7.60 1.20 -4.76
N VAL A 73 8.44 2.21 -4.69
CA VAL A 73 8.52 3.25 -5.74
C VAL A 73 9.64 2.89 -6.71
N VAL A 74 9.26 2.32 -7.85
CA VAL A 74 10.20 1.87 -8.88
C VAL A 74 10.59 3.03 -9.78
N LEU A 75 11.90 3.24 -9.93
CA LEU A 75 12.52 4.26 -10.75
C LEU A 75 13.19 3.65 -11.99
N GLY A 76 13.80 4.51 -12.80
CA GLY A 76 14.58 4.12 -13.96
C GLY A 76 13.82 4.19 -15.27
N HIS A 77 14.43 3.59 -16.31
CA HIS A 77 13.90 3.66 -17.66
C HIS A 77 12.59 2.88 -17.78
N GLY A 78 11.54 3.54 -18.28
CA GLY A 78 10.20 2.94 -18.42
C GLY A 78 9.28 3.17 -17.21
N ALA A 79 9.79 3.70 -16.09
CA ALA A 79 8.94 4.29 -15.07
C ALA A 79 8.45 5.68 -15.51
N GLY A 80 7.35 6.14 -14.91
CA GLY A 80 6.87 7.51 -15.07
C GLY A 80 7.95 8.54 -14.71
N PRO A 81 7.79 9.80 -15.17
CA PRO A 81 8.76 10.86 -14.89
C PRO A 81 8.80 11.25 -13.41
N ASP A 82 7.70 11.06 -12.68
CA ASP A 82 7.59 11.31 -11.24
C ASP A 82 6.63 10.29 -10.60
N PRO A 83 7.11 9.08 -10.26
CA PRO A 83 6.27 8.01 -9.74
C PRO A 83 5.78 8.24 -8.30
N ALA A 84 6.46 9.09 -7.51
CA ALA A 84 6.03 9.44 -6.17
C ALA A 84 4.89 10.46 -6.15
N ALA A 85 4.85 11.42 -7.07
CA ALA A 85 3.83 12.47 -7.11
C ALA A 85 2.37 11.98 -7.01
N PRO A 86 1.90 11.01 -7.81
CA PRO A 86 0.54 10.52 -7.70
C PRO A 86 0.27 9.83 -6.36
N LEU A 87 1.28 9.22 -5.73
CA LEU A 87 1.12 8.59 -4.40
C LEU A 87 1.03 9.64 -3.30
N ALA A 88 1.93 10.63 -3.32
CA ALA A 88 1.90 11.77 -2.40
C ALA A 88 0.55 12.50 -2.47
N ALA A 89 0.00 12.70 -3.67
CA ALA A 89 -1.33 13.30 -3.84
C ALA A 89 -2.46 12.47 -3.22
N GLU A 90 -2.39 11.14 -3.20
CA GLU A 90 -3.37 10.32 -2.46
C GLU A 90 -3.18 10.42 -0.96
N LEU A 91 -1.92 10.46 -0.49
CA LEU A 91 -1.61 10.66 0.91
C LEU A 91 -2.21 11.99 1.39
N ASP A 92 -1.95 13.11 0.71
CA ASP A 92 -2.42 14.43 1.13
C ASP A 92 -3.95 14.58 1.21
N ARG A 93 -4.72 13.67 0.59
CA ARG A 93 -6.19 13.67 0.68
C ARG A 93 -6.72 13.18 2.03
N VAL A 94 -5.93 12.42 2.78
CA VAL A 94 -6.33 11.89 4.08
C VAL A 94 -5.31 12.35 5.12
N PRO A 95 -5.73 13.06 6.19
CA PRO A 95 -4.81 13.50 7.22
C PRO A 95 -4.00 12.33 7.79
N ALA A 96 -2.70 12.54 8.04
CA ALA A 96 -1.81 11.47 8.52
C ALA A 96 -2.27 10.79 9.83
N ARG A 97 -3.08 11.47 10.64
CA ARG A 97 -3.68 10.93 11.88
C ARG A 97 -4.96 10.12 11.67
N GLU A 98 -5.56 10.21 10.49
CA GLU A 98 -6.85 9.61 10.13
C GLU A 98 -6.69 8.44 9.14
N ARG A 99 -5.45 8.08 8.81
CA ARG A 99 -5.10 6.98 7.89
C ARG A 99 -4.08 6.05 8.54
N PRO A 100 -3.95 4.80 8.08
CA PRO A 100 -2.88 3.91 8.53
C PRO A 100 -1.49 4.47 8.21
N PRO A 101 -0.45 4.11 8.99
CA PRO A 101 0.93 4.38 8.62
C PRO A 101 1.26 3.82 7.23
N VAL A 102 1.95 4.65 6.43
CA VAL A 102 2.40 4.27 5.09
C VAL A 102 3.91 4.16 5.10
N ILE A 103 4.41 2.99 4.73
CA ILE A 103 5.84 2.71 4.59
C ILE A 103 6.13 2.61 3.10
N ALA A 104 7.15 3.34 2.63
CA ALA A 104 7.61 3.26 1.25
C ALA A 104 9.10 2.94 1.18
N PHE A 105 9.52 2.28 0.12
CA PHE A 105 10.93 2.12 -0.22
C PHE A 105 11.11 2.34 -1.72
N LEU A 106 12.28 2.83 -2.14
CA LEU A 106 12.58 3.07 -3.54
C LEU A 106 13.29 1.85 -4.15
N VAL A 107 12.98 1.56 -5.40
CA VAL A 107 13.64 0.53 -6.21
C VAL A 107 14.26 1.22 -7.41
N GLY A 108 15.58 1.37 -7.40
CA GLY A 108 16.31 2.10 -8.42
C GLY A 108 17.72 2.44 -7.95
N THR A 109 18.35 3.38 -8.62
CA THR A 109 19.71 3.84 -8.35
C THR A 109 19.76 5.36 -8.30
N ASP A 110 20.78 5.92 -7.64
CA ASP A 110 21.02 7.37 -7.54
C ASP A 110 21.26 8.07 -8.90
N ARG A 111 21.33 7.29 -9.99
CA ARG A 111 21.53 7.80 -11.37
C ARG A 111 20.26 7.74 -12.21
N ASP A 112 19.14 7.30 -11.64
CA ASP A 112 17.88 7.23 -12.37
C ASP A 112 17.31 8.63 -12.67
N PRO A 113 16.64 8.82 -13.81
CA PRO A 113 16.24 10.14 -14.31
C PRO A 113 15.19 10.85 -13.45
N GLN A 114 14.54 10.15 -12.52
CA GLN A 114 13.48 10.68 -11.65
C GLN A 114 13.99 11.45 -10.42
N ASP A 115 15.30 11.54 -10.22
CA ASP A 115 15.93 12.10 -9.01
C ASP A 115 15.44 11.41 -7.72
N PRO A 116 16.10 10.31 -7.30
CA PRO A 116 15.66 9.53 -6.14
C PRO A 116 15.51 10.34 -4.86
N ASP A 117 16.30 11.40 -4.66
CA ASP A 117 16.19 12.24 -3.46
C ASP A 117 14.94 13.11 -3.50
N ALA A 118 14.62 13.70 -4.66
CA ALA A 118 13.35 14.40 -4.86
C ALA A 118 12.14 13.49 -4.63
N GLN A 119 12.21 12.23 -5.08
CA GLN A 119 11.16 11.23 -4.85
C GLN A 119 10.99 10.90 -3.36
N ARG A 120 12.10 10.78 -2.61
CA ARG A 120 12.10 10.54 -1.15
C ARG A 120 11.51 11.72 -0.39
N ASP A 121 11.93 12.92 -0.73
CA ASP A 121 11.47 14.16 -0.10
C ASP A 121 9.97 14.34 -0.27
N LEU A 122 9.46 14.05 -1.48
CA LEU A 122 8.03 14.13 -1.78
C LEU A 122 7.19 13.17 -0.94
N LEU A 123 7.62 11.90 -0.83
CA LEU A 123 6.91 10.90 -0.01
C LEU A 123 6.98 11.24 1.48
N THR A 124 8.15 11.65 1.97
CA THR A 124 8.35 12.02 3.37
C THR A 124 7.54 13.26 3.74
N GLY A 125 7.53 14.27 2.85
CA GLY A 125 6.73 15.48 2.99
C GLY A 125 5.22 15.20 3.06
N ALA A 126 4.74 14.21 2.31
CA ALA A 126 3.37 13.72 2.36
C ALA A 126 3.08 12.82 3.57
N GLY A 127 4.07 12.56 4.44
CA GLY A 127 3.93 11.79 5.68
C GLY A 127 4.09 10.28 5.53
N ALA A 128 4.78 9.79 4.50
CA ALA A 128 5.21 8.39 4.43
C ALA A 128 6.52 8.16 5.20
N MET A 129 6.69 6.97 5.76
CA MET A 129 7.93 6.52 6.38
C MET A 129 8.80 5.81 5.33
N LEU A 130 10.03 6.27 5.14
CA LEU A 130 10.95 5.66 4.18
C LEU A 130 11.79 4.55 4.80
N ALA A 131 11.55 3.32 4.32
CA ALA A 131 12.37 2.17 4.64
C ALA A 131 13.56 2.08 3.69
N PRO A 132 14.76 1.67 4.16
CA PRO A 132 15.94 1.53 3.31
C PRO A 132 15.81 0.42 2.27
N THR A 133 15.13 -0.67 2.64
CA THR A 133 14.94 -1.84 1.79
C THR A 133 13.52 -2.37 1.86
N SER A 134 13.16 -3.24 0.92
CA SER A 134 11.90 -3.98 0.95
C SER A 134 11.78 -4.89 2.18
N THR A 135 12.89 -5.44 2.66
CA THR A 135 12.98 -6.26 3.87
C THR A 135 12.65 -5.42 5.11
N ASP A 136 13.29 -4.25 5.25
CA ASP A 136 13.02 -3.34 6.36
C ASP A 136 11.56 -2.89 6.36
N ALA A 137 11.04 -2.54 5.18
CA ALA A 137 9.65 -2.13 5.02
C ALA A 137 8.67 -3.20 5.51
N ALA A 138 8.93 -4.46 5.15
CA ALA A 138 8.10 -5.58 5.56
C ALA A 138 8.19 -5.84 7.08
N HIS A 139 9.38 -5.75 7.67
CA HIS A 139 9.55 -5.87 9.11
C HIS A 139 8.87 -4.74 9.90
N TRP A 140 8.97 -3.50 9.42
CA TRP A 140 8.27 -2.35 10.02
C TRP A 140 6.75 -2.52 9.94
N ALA A 141 6.22 -3.05 8.83
CA ALA A 141 4.80 -3.31 8.72
C ALA A 141 4.32 -4.40 9.69
N VAL A 142 5.10 -5.48 9.85
CA VAL A 142 4.78 -6.56 10.79
C VAL A 142 4.82 -6.09 12.24
N SER A 143 5.75 -5.21 12.61
CA SER A 143 5.82 -4.67 13.98
C SER A 143 4.66 -3.73 14.34
N LEU A 144 3.93 -3.22 13.33
CA LEU A 144 2.71 -2.42 13.52
C LEU A 144 1.44 -3.27 13.66
N LEU A 145 1.53 -4.59 13.47
CA LEU A 145 0.37 -5.45 13.66
C LEU A 145 -0.02 -5.50 15.14
N PRO A 146 -1.33 -5.46 15.46
CA PRO A 146 -1.77 -5.61 16.84
C PRO A 146 -1.34 -6.98 17.37
N ASP A 147 -0.96 -6.99 18.64
CA ASP A 147 -0.57 -8.20 19.34
C ASP A 147 -1.70 -9.24 19.25
N SER A 148 -1.37 -10.52 19.16
CA SER A 148 -2.36 -11.59 18.91
C SER A 148 -3.47 -11.64 19.98
N SER A 149 -3.17 -11.17 21.19
CA SER A 149 -4.10 -10.98 22.31
C SER A 149 -5.19 -9.93 22.02
N GLN A 150 -4.85 -8.81 21.37
CA GLN A 150 -5.79 -7.72 21.07
C GLN A 150 -6.75 -8.05 19.92
N ARG A 151 -6.36 -8.97 19.02
CA ARG A 151 -7.23 -9.49 17.97
C ARG A 151 -8.38 -10.33 18.52
N ALA A 152 -8.14 -11.11 19.57
CA ALA A 152 -9.16 -11.91 20.23
C ALA A 152 -10.19 -11.03 20.98
N GLU A 153 -9.74 -9.97 21.65
CA GLU A 153 -10.59 -9.04 22.40
C GLU A 153 -11.48 -8.19 21.46
N SER A 154 -10.92 -7.70 20.35
CA SER A 154 -11.68 -6.92 19.35
C SER A 154 -12.76 -7.77 18.64
N ALA A 155 -12.45 -9.04 18.33
CA ALA A 155 -13.41 -9.99 17.77
C ALA A 155 -14.50 -10.40 18.78
N HIS A 156 -14.18 -10.44 20.07
CA HIS A 156 -15.14 -10.73 21.13
C HIS A 156 -16.08 -9.54 21.42
N GLN A 157 -15.59 -8.29 21.34
CA GLN A 157 -16.43 -7.11 21.51
C GLN A 157 -17.42 -6.90 20.34
N LEU A 158 -17.00 -7.18 19.10
CA LEU A 158 -17.88 -7.08 17.93
C LEU A 158 -19.02 -8.12 17.92
N THR A 159 -18.79 -9.29 18.54
CA THR A 159 -19.83 -10.34 18.67
C THR A 159 -20.73 -10.13 19.90
N SER A 160 -20.28 -9.37 20.90
CA SER A 160 -21.04 -9.05 22.13
C SER A 160 -22.02 -7.87 21.98
N THR A 161 -21.92 -7.05 20.93
CA THR A 161 -22.77 -5.86 20.73
C THR A 161 -24.01 -6.09 19.85
N ALA A 162 -24.29 -7.33 19.43
CA ALA A 162 -25.53 -7.64 18.74
C ALA A 162 -26.70 -7.67 19.75
N PRO A 163 -27.77 -6.88 19.58
CA PRO A 163 -28.90 -6.88 20.50
C PRO A 163 -29.66 -8.21 20.38
N SER A 164 -29.95 -8.85 21.52
CA SER A 164 -30.90 -9.97 21.57
C SER A 164 -32.29 -9.48 21.16
N SER A 165 -32.85 -10.09 20.12
CA SER A 165 -34.29 -10.06 19.80
C SER A 165 -35.08 -10.97 20.73
#